data_AF-A0A0G0B2L5-F1
#
_entry.id   AF-A0A0G0B2L5-F1
#
_cell.length_a   1.000
_cell.length_b   1.000
_cell.length_c   1.000
_cell.angle_alpha   90.00
_cell.angle_beta   90.00
_cell.angle_gamma   90.00
#
_symmetry.space_group_name_H-M   'P 1'
#
loop_
_entity.id
_entity.type
_entity.pdbx_description
1 polymer ?
#
loop_
_entity_poly.entity_id
_entity_poly.type
_entity_poly.pdbx_seq_one_letter_code
_entity_poly.pdbx_strand_id
1 'polypeptide(L)'
;MPEPTFENSRAGKAEIDPVLLAESRKNIESYFDKNNTGRKRIDAILDRIGPMLKSEFIDGEQIKASLEACVDVADKNEFVERVLEALKPILYFHAERPEDFQREAVEATNLPLNEILYYGVDQDIIHIHLKSVAELLKEHGKRDGITRVEELLEDGLRKLAIVIGKNEDIKKVTAKSWLCASKSGRRWLEELGFVWDGLISKEERELHFKDAVNAKGEPEKVAEMHMDRDEFLRKYGDK
;
A
#
# COMPACT_ATOMS: atom_id res chain seq x y z
N MET A 1 4.58 4.48 40.53
CA MET A 1 4.60 4.73 39.07
C MET A 1 3.16 4.99 38.67
N PRO A 2 2.81 6.16 38.14
CA PRO A 2 1.45 6.39 37.67
C PRO A 2 1.26 5.66 36.34
N GLU A 3 0.14 4.94 36.23
CA GLU A 3 -0.31 4.29 34.99
C GLU A 3 -0.59 5.36 33.92
N PRO A 4 -0.31 5.09 32.63
CA PRO A 4 -0.71 6.00 31.57
C PRO A 4 -2.23 5.92 31.43
N THR A 5 -2.92 6.90 31.98
CA THR A 5 -4.31 7.18 31.65
C THR A 5 -4.37 7.60 30.18
N PHE A 6 -5.05 6.80 29.35
CA PHE A 6 -5.51 7.23 28.03
C PHE A 6 -6.54 8.34 28.24
N GLU A 7 -6.04 9.57 28.39
CA GLU A 7 -6.86 10.74 28.21
C GLU A 7 -7.31 10.78 26.75
N ASN A 8 -8.58 10.48 26.59
CA ASN A 8 -9.41 10.75 25.44
C ASN A 8 -9.48 12.29 25.26
N SER A 9 -8.38 12.92 24.82
CA SER A 9 -8.25 14.38 24.73
C SER A 9 -7.47 14.82 23.49
N ARG A 10 -8.12 14.68 22.33
CA ARG A 10 -8.16 15.67 21.23
C ARG A 10 -8.85 15.02 20.02
N ALA A 11 -10.19 15.00 20.05
CA ALA A 11 -10.94 15.02 18.81
C ALA A 11 -10.66 16.38 18.14
N GLY A 12 -9.61 16.43 17.32
CA GLY A 12 -9.52 17.43 16.29
C GLY A 12 -10.75 17.23 15.40
N LYS A 13 -11.46 18.30 15.06
CA LYS A 13 -12.54 18.24 14.07
C LYS A 13 -11.94 18.07 12.67
N ALA A 14 -11.14 17.04 12.45
CA ALA A 14 -10.79 16.63 11.11
C ALA A 14 -12.07 16.07 10.49
N GLU A 15 -12.62 16.79 9.51
CA GLU A 15 -13.75 16.30 8.74
C GLU A 15 -13.23 15.22 7.81
N ILE A 16 -13.83 14.03 7.87
CA ILE A 16 -13.47 12.94 6.95
C ILE A 16 -13.88 13.39 5.55
N ASP A 17 -12.95 13.33 4.60
CA ASP A 17 -13.21 13.68 3.20
C ASP A 17 -14.47 12.92 2.69
N PRO A 18 -15.52 13.65 2.24
CA PRO A 18 -16.74 13.03 1.73
C PRO A 18 -16.49 12.04 0.58
N VAL A 19 -15.45 12.25 -0.24
CA VAL A 19 -15.07 11.33 -1.31
C VAL A 19 -14.54 10.02 -0.73
N LEU A 20 -13.61 10.10 0.23
CA LEU A 20 -13.07 8.93 0.92
C LEU A 20 -14.17 8.14 1.65
N LEU A 21 -15.13 8.84 2.26
CA LEU A 21 -16.25 8.22 2.93
C LEU A 21 -17.15 7.46 1.94
N ALA A 22 -17.44 8.06 0.79
CA ALA A 22 -18.23 7.44 -0.27
C ALA A 22 -17.51 6.21 -0.88
N GLU A 23 -16.19 6.29 -1.09
CA GLU A 23 -15.38 5.16 -1.56
C GLU A 23 -15.35 4.03 -0.54
N SER A 24 -15.15 4.35 0.74
CA SER A 24 -15.16 3.37 1.82
C SER A 24 -16.49 2.63 1.88
N ARG A 25 -17.61 3.37 1.78
CA ARG A 25 -18.95 2.78 1.70
C ARG A 25 -19.08 1.80 0.53
N LYS A 26 -18.69 2.22 -0.68
CA LYS A 26 -18.75 1.38 -1.89
C LYS A 26 -17.91 0.10 -1.74
N ASN A 27 -16.74 0.20 -1.12
CA ASN A 27 -15.90 -0.96 -0.86
C ASN A 27 -16.54 -1.94 0.14
N ILE A 28 -17.16 -1.44 1.20
CA ILE A 28 -17.89 -2.26 2.20
C ILE A 28 -19.09 -2.95 1.55
N GLU A 29 -19.85 -2.23 0.72
CA GLU A 29 -20.94 -2.81 -0.08
C GLU A 29 -20.43 -3.96 -0.97
N SER A 30 -19.26 -3.80 -1.59
CA SER A 30 -18.64 -4.84 -2.43
C SER A 30 -18.29 -6.10 -1.63
N TYR A 31 -17.76 -5.97 -0.41
CA TYR A 31 -17.50 -7.14 0.45
C TYR A 31 -18.78 -7.88 0.79
N PHE A 32 -19.87 -7.15 1.05
CA PHE A 32 -21.17 -7.75 1.32
C PHE A 32 -21.70 -8.56 0.13
N ASP A 33 -21.61 -8.00 -1.07
CA ASP A 33 -22.12 -8.61 -2.30
C ASP A 33 -21.29 -9.81 -2.75
N LYS A 34 -19.96 -9.77 -2.59
CA LYS A 34 -19.03 -10.82 -3.03
C LYS A 34 -18.96 -12.02 -2.08
N ASN A 35 -19.29 -11.83 -0.80
CA ASN A 35 -19.13 -12.86 0.22
C ASN A 35 -20.48 -13.35 0.75
N ASN A 36 -20.69 -14.66 0.65
CA ASN A 36 -21.97 -15.31 0.94
C ASN A 36 -22.26 -15.53 2.43
N THR A 37 -21.31 -15.24 3.33
CA THR A 37 -21.49 -15.37 4.78
C THR A 37 -20.91 -14.15 5.48
N GLY A 38 -21.52 -13.77 6.60
CA GLY A 38 -21.04 -12.64 7.40
C GLY A 38 -19.59 -12.81 7.87
N ARG A 39 -19.20 -14.02 8.26
CA ARG A 39 -17.81 -14.36 8.61
C ARG A 39 -16.84 -14.01 7.49
N LYS A 40 -17.10 -14.49 6.26
CA LYS A 40 -16.26 -14.18 5.10
C LYS A 40 -16.21 -12.68 4.76
N ARG A 41 -17.30 -11.94 4.99
CA ARG A 41 -17.31 -10.48 4.79
C ARG A 41 -16.34 -9.80 5.75
N ILE A 42 -16.40 -10.17 7.04
CA ILE A 42 -15.53 -9.62 8.07
C ILE A 42 -14.08 -10.05 7.87
N ASP A 43 -13.83 -11.32 7.56
CA ASP A 43 -12.48 -11.82 7.28
C ASP A 43 -11.85 -11.05 6.11
N ALA A 44 -12.59 -10.81 5.02
CA ALA A 44 -12.10 -10.04 3.87
C ALA A 44 -11.77 -8.57 4.23
N ILE A 45 -12.57 -7.95 5.10
CA ILE A 45 -12.30 -6.59 5.60
C ILE A 45 -11.05 -6.60 6.50
N LEU A 46 -10.97 -7.55 7.43
CA LEU A 46 -9.83 -7.70 8.35
C LEU A 46 -8.54 -8.00 7.60
N ASP A 47 -8.57 -8.81 6.55
CA ASP A 47 -7.39 -9.07 5.71
C ASP A 47 -6.90 -7.78 5.03
N ARG A 48 -7.82 -6.91 4.61
CA ARG A 48 -7.49 -5.63 3.96
C ARG A 48 -6.90 -4.62 4.92
N ILE A 49 -7.43 -4.52 6.14
CA ILE A 49 -7.01 -3.50 7.13
C ILE A 49 -6.02 -4.07 8.17
N GLY A 50 -5.76 -5.36 8.15
CA GLY A 50 -5.11 -6.10 9.23
C GLY A 50 -3.79 -5.49 9.70
N PRO A 51 -2.91 -5.01 8.82
CA PRO A 51 -1.68 -4.40 9.30
C PRO A 51 -1.89 -2.97 9.81
N MET A 52 -2.94 -2.24 9.38
CA MET A 52 -3.31 -0.97 10.00
C MET A 52 -3.69 -1.14 11.46
N LEU A 53 -4.29 -2.28 11.82
CA LEU A 53 -4.67 -2.58 13.21
C LEU A 53 -3.47 -2.71 14.16
N LYS A 54 -2.23 -2.74 13.64
CA LYS A 54 -1.00 -2.77 14.43
C LYS A 54 -0.43 -1.37 14.70
N SER A 55 -1.00 -0.34 14.08
CA SER A 55 -0.58 1.05 14.26
C SER A 55 -0.77 1.49 15.71
N GLU A 56 0.22 2.20 16.26
CA GLU A 56 0.14 2.80 17.59
C GLU A 56 -0.87 3.97 17.68
N PHE A 57 -1.36 4.44 16.53
CA PHE A 57 -2.27 5.58 16.43
C PHE A 57 -3.74 5.21 16.55
N ILE A 58 -4.09 3.92 16.55
CA ILE A 58 -5.47 3.44 16.64
C ILE A 58 -5.58 2.26 17.62
N ASP A 59 -6.78 2.05 18.18
CA ASP A 59 -7.07 0.85 18.97
C ASP A 59 -7.54 -0.29 18.05
N GLY A 60 -6.57 -1.05 17.53
CA GLY A 60 -6.83 -2.16 16.62
C GLY A 60 -7.68 -3.29 17.21
N GLU A 61 -7.56 -3.56 18.50
CA GLU A 61 -8.36 -4.59 19.18
C GLU A 61 -9.82 -4.16 19.31
N GLN A 62 -10.07 -2.89 19.65
CA GLN A 62 -11.43 -2.34 19.67
C GLN A 62 -12.08 -2.36 18.28
N ILE A 63 -11.34 -1.99 17.22
CA ILE A 63 -11.83 -2.05 15.85
C ILE A 63 -12.18 -3.49 15.48
N LYS A 64 -11.28 -4.45 15.75
CA LYS A 64 -11.50 -5.86 15.46
C LYS A 64 -12.74 -6.41 16.17
N ALA A 65 -12.89 -6.12 17.46
CA ALA A 65 -14.07 -6.52 18.23
C ALA A 65 -15.37 -5.91 17.65
N SER A 66 -15.32 -4.66 17.19
CA SER A 66 -16.48 -3.98 16.59
C SER A 66 -16.86 -4.58 15.23
N LEU A 67 -15.87 -4.98 14.42
CA LEU A 67 -16.10 -5.69 13.16
C LEU A 67 -16.64 -7.11 13.40
N GLU A 68 -16.12 -7.83 14.39
CA GLU A 68 -16.62 -9.14 14.79
C GLU A 68 -18.10 -9.10 15.19
N ALA A 69 -18.53 -8.03 15.86
CA ALA A 69 -19.94 -7.82 16.21
C ALA A 69 -20.87 -7.58 15.01
N CYS A 70 -20.33 -7.50 13.79
CA CYS A 70 -21.08 -7.32 12.54
C CYS A 70 -21.26 -8.63 11.75
N VAL A 71 -20.70 -9.76 12.22
CA VAL A 71 -20.77 -11.06 11.54
C VAL A 71 -22.20 -11.53 11.30
N ASP A 72 -23.11 -11.30 12.24
CA ASP A 72 -24.48 -11.79 12.14
C ASP A 72 -25.44 -10.75 11.50
N VAL A 73 -24.92 -9.63 10.99
CA VAL A 73 -25.74 -8.58 10.38
C VAL A 73 -26.13 -8.98 8.96
N ALA A 74 -27.40 -9.33 8.79
CA ALA A 74 -27.95 -9.82 7.53
C ALA A 74 -28.42 -8.71 6.58
N ASP A 75 -28.82 -7.55 7.11
CA ASP A 75 -29.21 -6.40 6.29
C ASP A 75 -27.98 -5.68 5.73
N LYS A 76 -28.00 -5.37 4.43
CA LYS A 76 -26.85 -4.76 3.76
C LYS A 76 -26.58 -3.35 4.26
N ASN A 77 -27.62 -2.53 4.42
CA ASN A 77 -27.45 -1.15 4.83
C ASN A 77 -26.99 -1.07 6.28
N GLU A 78 -27.59 -1.87 7.17
CA GLU A 78 -27.15 -1.99 8.56
C GLU A 78 -25.70 -2.47 8.66
N PHE A 79 -25.32 -3.49 7.88
CA PHE A 79 -23.94 -3.97 7.85
C PHE A 79 -22.97 -2.86 7.43
N VAL A 80 -23.29 -2.14 6.36
CA VAL A 80 -22.45 -1.06 5.84
C VAL A 80 -22.28 0.05 6.87
N GLU A 81 -23.35 0.52 7.51
CA GLU A 81 -23.25 1.57 8.53
C GLU A 81 -22.42 1.11 9.74
N ARG A 82 -22.65 -0.11 10.24
CA ARG A 82 -21.94 -0.61 11.42
C ARG A 82 -20.46 -0.86 11.16
N VAL A 83 -20.11 -1.40 9.99
CA VAL A 83 -18.71 -1.55 9.58
C VAL A 83 -18.07 -0.18 9.39
N LEU A 84 -18.77 0.77 8.76
CA LEU A 84 -18.24 2.12 8.57
C LEU A 84 -17.99 2.83 9.90
N GLU A 85 -18.88 2.65 10.89
CA GLU A 85 -18.67 3.12 12.26
C GLU A 85 -17.42 2.50 12.89
N ALA A 86 -17.25 1.17 12.77
CA ALA A 86 -16.10 0.46 13.30
C ALA A 86 -14.78 0.94 12.64
N LEU A 87 -14.81 1.36 11.37
CA LEU A 87 -13.64 1.84 10.64
C LEU A 87 -13.38 3.35 10.78
N LYS A 88 -14.28 4.11 11.43
CA LYS A 88 -14.07 5.55 11.64
C LYS A 88 -12.70 5.90 12.24
N PRO A 89 -12.15 5.19 13.24
CA PRO A 89 -10.83 5.53 13.78
C PRO A 89 -9.71 5.48 12.72
N ILE A 90 -9.80 4.53 11.77
CA ILE A 90 -8.86 4.44 10.64
C ILE A 90 -9.04 5.63 9.69
N LEU A 91 -10.29 6.03 9.41
CA LEU A 91 -10.60 7.18 8.55
C LEU A 91 -10.15 8.51 9.18
N TYR A 92 -10.31 8.65 10.50
CA TYR A 92 -9.80 9.80 11.24
C TYR A 92 -8.28 9.81 11.27
N PHE A 93 -7.63 8.66 11.47
CA PHE A 93 -6.18 8.57 11.39
C PHE A 93 -5.64 9.03 10.02
N HIS A 94 -6.30 8.62 8.92
CA HIS A 94 -5.98 9.11 7.58
C HIS A 94 -6.14 10.63 7.44
N ALA A 95 -7.21 11.21 7.99
CA ALA A 95 -7.48 12.64 7.88
C ALA A 95 -6.56 13.50 8.76
N GLU A 96 -6.25 13.04 9.98
CA GLU A 96 -5.47 13.79 10.96
C GLU A 96 -3.96 13.66 10.75
N ARG A 97 -3.51 12.51 10.24
CA ARG A 97 -2.09 12.18 10.09
C ARG A 97 -1.82 11.48 8.75
N PRO A 98 -2.03 12.15 7.61
CA PRO A 98 -1.93 11.51 6.30
C PRO A 98 -0.54 10.91 6.01
N GLU A 99 0.54 11.54 6.44
CA GLU A 99 1.91 11.02 6.24
C GLU A 99 2.18 9.74 7.05
N ASP A 100 1.78 9.72 8.32
CA ASP A 100 1.90 8.54 9.17
C ASP A 100 0.98 7.42 8.66
N PHE A 101 -0.26 7.76 8.29
CA PHE A 101 -1.19 6.83 7.68
C PHE A 101 -0.60 6.23 6.41
N GLN A 102 -0.02 7.04 5.53
CA GLN A 102 0.55 6.54 4.28
C GLN A 102 1.77 5.66 4.53
N ARG A 103 2.62 5.98 5.52
CA ARG A 103 3.73 5.11 5.93
C ARG A 103 3.22 3.75 6.40
N GLU A 104 2.28 3.73 7.33
CA GLU A 104 1.67 2.50 7.85
C GLU A 104 0.89 1.76 6.75
N ALA A 105 0.21 2.48 5.84
CA ALA A 105 -0.62 1.90 4.79
C ALA A 105 0.23 1.29 3.69
N VAL A 106 1.39 1.88 3.38
CA VAL A 106 2.41 1.28 2.51
C VAL A 106 2.93 -0.01 3.13
N GLU A 107 3.16 -0.05 4.45
CA GLU A 107 3.54 -1.27 5.17
C GLU A 107 2.38 -2.28 5.30
N ALA A 108 1.13 -1.83 5.20
CA ALA A 108 -0.07 -2.66 5.32
C ALA A 108 -0.63 -3.23 4.03
N THR A 109 -0.51 -2.50 2.93
CA THR A 109 -1.02 -2.95 1.62
C THR A 109 0.05 -3.60 0.76
N ASN A 110 1.33 -3.34 1.07
CA ASN A 110 2.43 -3.96 0.35
C ASN A 110 3.11 -5.02 1.23
N LEU A 111 3.09 -6.25 0.72
CA LEU A 111 3.76 -7.38 1.35
C LEU A 111 5.28 -7.23 1.16
N PRO A 112 6.07 -7.31 2.24
CA PRO A 112 7.52 -7.17 2.14
C PRO A 112 8.13 -8.39 1.44
N LEU A 113 9.05 -8.13 0.51
CA LEU A 113 9.95 -9.15 -0.06
C LEU A 113 11.27 -9.17 0.71
N ASN A 114 11.75 -7.98 1.07
CA ASN A 114 12.88 -7.76 1.98
C ASN A 114 12.84 -6.33 2.56
N GLU A 115 13.97 -5.84 3.07
CA GLU A 115 14.08 -4.56 3.76
C GLU A 115 13.84 -3.32 2.89
N ILE A 116 13.99 -3.42 1.56
CA ILE A 116 13.77 -2.28 0.65
C ILE A 116 12.64 -2.50 -0.35
N LEU A 117 12.30 -3.74 -0.70
CA LEU A 117 11.33 -4.03 -1.76
C LEU A 117 10.06 -4.65 -1.19
N TYR A 118 8.93 -4.07 -1.59
CA TYR A 118 7.58 -4.47 -1.20
C TYR A 118 6.71 -4.61 -2.44
N TYR A 119 5.63 -5.38 -2.36
CA TYR A 119 4.67 -5.49 -3.46
C TYR A 119 3.21 -5.47 -3.01
N GLY A 120 2.37 -4.81 -3.79
CA GLY A 120 0.91 -4.88 -3.69
C GLY A 120 0.34 -5.64 -4.88
N VAL A 121 -0.84 -6.24 -4.71
CA VAL A 121 -1.58 -6.89 -5.80
C VAL A 121 -2.86 -6.10 -6.05
N ASP A 122 -3.07 -5.68 -7.31
CA ASP A 122 -4.32 -5.13 -7.81
C ASP A 122 -4.78 -5.94 -9.02
N GLN A 123 -5.80 -6.79 -8.82
CA GLN A 123 -6.30 -7.72 -9.82
C GLN A 123 -5.19 -8.61 -10.42
N ASP A 124 -4.89 -8.46 -11.70
CA ASP A 124 -3.86 -9.19 -12.43
C ASP A 124 -2.51 -8.45 -12.50
N ILE A 125 -2.36 -7.38 -11.71
CA ILE A 125 -1.19 -6.51 -11.68
C ILE A 125 -0.51 -6.59 -10.32
N ILE A 126 0.81 -6.75 -10.32
CA ILE A 126 1.63 -6.48 -9.15
C ILE A 126 2.22 -5.07 -9.25
N HIS A 127 2.12 -4.30 -8.17
CA HIS A 127 2.80 -3.03 -8.01
C HIS A 127 4.00 -3.21 -7.07
N ILE A 128 5.21 -2.89 -7.52
CA ILE A 128 6.40 -2.90 -6.67
C ILE A 128 6.69 -1.52 -6.09
N HIS A 129 7.08 -1.50 -4.83
CA HIS A 129 7.38 -0.30 -4.08
C HIS A 129 8.79 -0.41 -3.47
N LEU A 130 9.61 0.61 -3.71
CA LEU A 130 10.94 0.73 -3.14
C LEU A 130 10.89 1.70 -1.96
N LYS A 131 11.29 1.24 -0.78
CA LYS A 131 11.49 2.09 0.39
C LYS A 131 12.67 3.03 0.17
N SER A 132 12.68 4.17 0.86
CA SER A 132 13.84 5.07 0.86
C SER A 132 15.10 4.33 1.28
N VAL A 133 16.14 4.37 0.43
CA VAL A 133 17.45 3.76 0.70
C VAL A 133 18.46 4.75 1.28
N ALA A 134 18.02 5.96 1.63
CA ALA A 134 18.90 7.03 2.12
C ALA A 134 19.66 6.62 3.39
N GLU A 135 19.01 5.87 4.28
CA GLU A 135 19.61 5.37 5.51
C GLU A 135 20.67 4.30 5.23
N LEU A 136 20.38 3.32 4.35
CA LEU A 136 21.35 2.32 3.89
C LEU A 136 22.60 2.96 3.26
N LEU A 137 22.40 3.98 2.42
CA LEU A 137 23.51 4.71 1.79
C LEU A 137 24.35 5.51 2.80
N LYS A 138 23.73 5.93 3.91
CA LYS A 138 24.41 6.65 4.99
C LYS A 138 25.19 5.69 5.89
N GLU A 139 24.64 4.52 6.19
CA GLU A 139 25.24 3.51 7.07
C GLU A 139 26.46 2.82 6.43
N HIS A 140 26.35 2.44 5.15
CA HIS A 140 27.39 1.69 4.43
C HIS A 140 28.33 2.59 3.61
N GLY A 141 28.06 3.90 3.56
CA GLY A 141 28.71 4.81 2.63
C GLY A 141 28.22 4.60 1.18
N LYS A 142 28.45 5.60 0.32
CA LYS A 142 27.84 5.64 -1.02
C LYS A 142 28.11 4.41 -1.89
N ARG A 143 29.34 3.89 -1.89
CA ARG A 143 29.72 2.81 -2.82
C ARG A 143 29.14 1.48 -2.36
N ASP A 144 29.42 1.08 -1.13
CA ASP A 144 28.99 -0.21 -0.59
C ASP A 144 27.48 -0.23 -0.35
N GLY A 145 26.88 0.92 -0.02
CA GLY A 145 25.43 1.07 0.06
C GLY A 145 24.72 0.89 -1.28
N ILE A 146 25.29 1.34 -2.41
CA ILE A 146 24.70 1.10 -3.74
C ILE A 146 24.72 -0.39 -4.05
N THR A 147 25.87 -1.06 -3.85
CA THR A 147 25.97 -2.51 -4.07
C THR A 147 24.97 -3.26 -3.19
N ARG A 148 24.81 -2.87 -1.93
CA ARG A 148 23.82 -3.47 -1.03
C ARG A 148 22.38 -3.30 -1.54
N VAL A 149 22.04 -2.11 -2.05
CA VAL A 149 20.73 -1.84 -2.65
C VAL A 149 20.48 -2.70 -3.89
N GLU A 150 21.49 -2.87 -4.74
CA GLU A 150 21.40 -3.74 -5.92
C GLU A 150 21.17 -5.20 -5.54
N GLU A 151 21.92 -5.73 -4.58
CA GLU A 151 21.77 -7.09 -4.06
C GLU A 151 20.36 -7.32 -3.48
N LEU A 152 19.88 -6.38 -2.69
CA LEU A 152 18.55 -6.44 -2.10
C LEU A 152 17.45 -6.36 -3.15
N LEU A 153 17.61 -5.52 -4.17
CA LEU A 153 16.63 -5.49 -5.25
C LEU A 153 16.57 -6.80 -6.01
N GLU A 154 17.73 -7.39 -6.34
CA GLU A 154 17.75 -8.68 -7.02
C GLU A 154 17.12 -9.78 -6.16
N ASP A 155 17.45 -9.85 -4.87
CA ASP A 155 16.83 -10.79 -3.92
C ASP A 155 15.30 -10.60 -3.85
N GLY A 156 14.85 -9.35 -3.78
CA GLY A 156 13.43 -9.03 -3.71
C GLY A 156 12.68 -9.46 -4.96
N LEU A 157 13.23 -9.18 -6.15
CA LEU A 157 12.64 -9.57 -7.44
C LEU A 157 12.60 -11.10 -7.61
N ARG A 158 13.62 -11.83 -7.13
CA ARG A 158 13.62 -13.30 -7.11
C ARG A 158 12.53 -13.86 -6.19
N LYS A 159 12.37 -13.29 -4.99
CA LYS A 159 11.26 -13.67 -4.10
C LYS A 159 9.90 -13.36 -4.71
N LEU A 160 9.78 -12.25 -5.45
CA LEU A 160 8.56 -11.90 -6.15
C LEU A 160 8.25 -12.91 -7.26
N ALA A 161 9.26 -13.44 -7.95
CA ALA A 161 9.06 -14.49 -8.95
C ALA A 161 8.43 -15.75 -8.35
N ILE A 162 8.78 -16.11 -7.10
CA ILE A 162 8.15 -17.23 -6.37
C ILE A 162 6.66 -16.93 -6.10
N VAL A 163 6.34 -15.68 -5.74
CA VAL A 163 4.94 -15.26 -5.52
C VAL A 163 4.15 -15.34 -6.82
N ILE A 164 4.67 -14.77 -7.91
CA ILE A 164 4.04 -14.77 -9.23
C ILE A 164 3.88 -16.21 -9.75
N GLY A 165 4.90 -17.06 -9.57
CA GLY A 165 4.86 -18.47 -9.98
C GLY A 165 3.74 -19.27 -9.31
N LYS A 166 3.27 -18.84 -8.13
CA LYS A 166 2.15 -19.46 -7.41
C LYS A 166 0.78 -18.89 -7.76
N ASN A 167 0.72 -17.76 -8.45
CA ASN A 167 -0.51 -17.08 -8.84
C ASN A 167 -0.54 -16.84 -10.35
N GLU A 168 -1.23 -17.72 -11.08
CA GLU A 168 -1.32 -17.68 -12.55
C GLU A 168 -2.11 -16.47 -13.07
N ASP A 169 -2.97 -15.85 -12.24
CA ASP A 169 -3.80 -14.71 -12.65
C ASP A 169 -2.96 -13.43 -12.86
N ILE A 170 -1.76 -13.36 -12.29
CA ILE A 170 -0.87 -12.20 -12.45
C ILE A 170 -0.30 -12.16 -13.86
N LYS A 171 -0.54 -11.06 -14.57
CA LYS A 171 -0.09 -10.83 -15.95
C LYS A 171 1.08 -9.87 -16.06
N LYS A 172 1.24 -8.92 -15.14
CA LYS A 172 2.32 -7.93 -15.20
C LYS A 172 2.77 -7.44 -13.83
N VAL A 173 4.03 -7.01 -13.79
CA VAL A 173 4.63 -6.30 -12.66
C VAL A 173 4.87 -4.85 -13.08
N THR A 174 4.54 -3.90 -12.22
CA THR A 174 4.59 -2.46 -12.53
C THR A 174 5.27 -1.68 -11.42
N ALA A 175 5.93 -0.59 -11.78
CA ALA A 175 6.51 0.39 -10.87
C ALA A 175 6.03 1.79 -11.28
N LYS A 176 5.57 2.58 -10.30
CA LYS A 176 5.14 3.97 -10.50
C LYS A 176 5.85 4.88 -9.52
N SER A 177 6.67 5.81 -10.00
CA SER A 177 7.33 6.79 -9.15
C SER A 177 7.99 7.92 -9.93
N TRP A 178 8.42 8.96 -9.21
CA TRP A 178 9.31 9.98 -9.74
C TRP A 178 10.68 9.42 -10.14
N LEU A 179 11.12 8.33 -9.49
CA LEU A 179 12.37 7.64 -9.85
C LEU A 179 12.28 7.05 -11.26
N CYS A 180 11.14 6.47 -11.62
CA CYS A 180 10.86 6.03 -12.99
C CYS A 180 11.03 7.21 -13.96
N ALA A 181 10.49 8.38 -13.62
CA ALA A 181 10.61 9.58 -14.47
C ALA A 181 12.02 10.18 -14.55
N SER A 182 12.90 9.85 -13.61
CA SER A 182 14.29 10.30 -13.62
C SER A 182 15.11 9.53 -14.66
N LYS A 183 16.06 10.21 -15.32
CA LYS A 183 16.93 9.57 -16.32
C LYS A 183 17.75 8.40 -15.73
N SER A 184 18.26 8.58 -14.51
CA SER A 184 19.06 7.55 -13.83
C SER A 184 18.21 6.38 -13.36
N GLY A 185 17.06 6.65 -12.74
CA GLY A 185 16.15 5.60 -12.28
C GLY A 185 15.55 4.80 -13.42
N ARG A 186 15.14 5.47 -14.50
CA ARG A 186 14.70 4.82 -15.74
C ARG A 186 15.75 3.85 -16.28
N ARG A 187 16.98 4.33 -16.47
CA ARG A 187 18.07 3.48 -16.99
C ARG A 187 18.30 2.26 -16.10
N TRP A 188 18.28 2.44 -14.80
CA TRP A 188 18.48 1.35 -13.85
C TRP A 188 17.35 0.32 -13.89
N LEU A 189 16.09 0.76 -13.98
CA LEU A 189 14.94 -0.12 -14.15
C LEU A 189 14.97 -0.85 -15.51
N GLU A 190 15.41 -0.19 -16.58
CA GLU A 190 15.64 -0.82 -17.89
C GLU A 190 16.72 -1.92 -17.82
N GLU A 191 17.80 -1.72 -17.05
CA GLU A 191 18.82 -2.75 -16.79
C GLU A 191 18.23 -3.95 -16.01
N LEU A 192 17.30 -3.68 -15.09
CA LEU A 192 16.47 -4.71 -14.44
C LEU A 192 15.43 -5.33 -15.39
N GLY A 193 15.25 -4.80 -16.60
CA GLY A 193 14.41 -5.34 -17.67
C GLY A 193 13.00 -4.76 -17.72
N PHE A 194 12.71 -3.72 -16.95
CA PHE A 194 11.43 -3.02 -17.05
C PHE A 194 11.38 -2.18 -18.33
N VAL A 195 10.20 -2.15 -18.93
CA VAL A 195 9.86 -1.36 -20.12
C VAL A 195 9.24 -0.04 -19.69
N TRP A 196 9.63 1.04 -20.35
CA TRP A 196 9.15 2.40 -20.09
C TRP A 196 7.78 2.66 -20.76
N ASP A 197 6.76 2.97 -19.96
CA ASP A 197 5.41 3.27 -20.47
C ASP A 197 5.14 4.75 -20.69
N GLY A 198 5.89 5.62 -20.02
CA GLY A 198 5.71 7.07 -20.13
C GLY A 198 5.29 7.72 -18.82
N LEU A 199 5.01 9.02 -18.93
CA LEU A 199 4.49 9.80 -17.80
C LEU A 199 3.03 9.40 -17.58
N ILE A 200 2.64 9.25 -16.31
CA ILE A 200 1.23 9.06 -15.95
C ILE A 200 0.44 10.35 -16.20
N SER A 201 -0.88 10.23 -16.29
CA SER A 201 -1.75 11.39 -16.52
C SER A 201 -1.71 12.38 -15.35
N LYS A 202 -2.14 13.61 -15.61
CA LYS A 202 -2.23 14.63 -14.56
C LYS A 202 -3.22 14.21 -13.48
N GLU A 203 -4.36 13.66 -13.90
CA GLU A 203 -5.44 13.19 -13.05
C GLU A 203 -4.96 12.06 -12.13
N GLU A 204 -4.25 11.07 -12.69
CA GLU A 204 -3.70 9.94 -11.93
C GLU A 204 -2.63 10.41 -10.94
N ARG A 205 -1.78 11.35 -11.37
CA ARG A 205 -0.78 11.96 -10.50
C ARG A 205 -1.41 12.75 -9.35
N GLU A 206 -2.45 13.53 -9.61
CA GLU A 206 -3.17 14.29 -8.57
C GLU A 206 -3.90 13.36 -7.60
N LEU A 207 -4.35 12.19 -8.05
CA LEU A 207 -5.01 11.22 -7.19
C LEU A 207 -4.03 10.48 -6.26
N HIS A 208 -2.85 10.11 -6.76
CA HIS A 208 -1.95 9.19 -6.05
C HIS A 208 -0.61 9.80 -5.61
N PHE A 209 -0.22 10.95 -6.16
CA PHE A 209 1.09 11.57 -5.98
C PHE A 209 1.00 13.09 -5.78
N LYS A 210 -0.11 13.60 -5.23
CA LYS A 210 -0.34 15.05 -5.05
C LYS A 210 0.77 15.76 -4.25
N ASP A 211 1.36 15.05 -3.29
CA ASP A 211 2.38 15.58 -2.39
C ASP A 211 3.81 15.39 -2.93
N ALA A 212 3.96 14.70 -4.08
CA ALA A 212 5.25 14.57 -4.74
C ALA A 212 5.59 15.90 -5.43
N VAL A 213 6.33 16.76 -4.73
CA VAL A 213 6.80 18.06 -5.23
C VAL A 213 8.33 18.14 -5.17
N ASN A 214 8.92 18.83 -6.14
CA ASN A 214 10.35 19.04 -6.21
C ASN A 214 10.81 20.13 -5.21
N ALA A 215 12.12 20.39 -5.13
CA ALA A 215 12.69 21.41 -4.23
C ALA A 215 12.20 22.86 -4.47
N LYS A 216 11.46 23.12 -5.54
CA LYS A 216 10.83 24.40 -5.87
C LYS A 216 9.33 24.43 -5.56
N GLY A 217 8.78 23.36 -4.98
CA GLY A 217 7.35 23.21 -4.73
C GLY A 217 6.54 22.90 -5.99
N GLU A 218 7.18 22.52 -7.10
CA GLU A 218 6.47 22.16 -8.33
C GLU A 218 6.18 20.65 -8.32
N PRO A 219 5.00 20.22 -8.78
CA PRO A 219 4.66 18.80 -8.87
C PRO A 219 5.70 17.98 -9.64
N GLU A 220 6.20 16.91 -9.04
CA GLU A 220 7.14 16.00 -9.68
C GLU A 220 6.52 15.31 -10.89
N LYS A 221 7.40 14.92 -11.82
CA LYS A 221 7.02 14.04 -12.90
C LYS A 221 6.99 12.63 -12.35
N VAL A 222 5.91 11.91 -12.59
CA VAL A 222 5.77 10.50 -12.22
C VAL A 222 5.57 9.71 -13.50
N ALA A 223 6.12 8.51 -13.52
CA ALA A 223 6.04 7.63 -14.67
C ALA A 223 5.81 6.20 -14.26
N GLU A 224 5.32 5.43 -15.22
CA GLU A 224 5.09 4.00 -15.11
C GLU A 224 6.13 3.23 -15.93
N MET A 225 6.54 2.10 -15.38
CA MET A 225 7.29 1.07 -16.08
C MET A 225 6.70 -0.29 -15.74
N HIS A 226 6.75 -1.24 -16.67
CA HIS A 226 6.24 -2.59 -16.46
C HIS A 226 7.21 -3.68 -16.90
N MET A 227 6.92 -4.91 -16.50
CA MET A 227 7.49 -6.14 -17.04
C MET A 227 6.38 -7.19 -17.11
N ASP A 228 6.25 -7.83 -18.26
CA ASP A 228 5.27 -8.89 -18.44
C ASP A 228 5.62 -10.13 -17.62
N ARG A 229 4.60 -10.90 -17.19
CA ARG A 229 4.76 -12.10 -16.37
C ARG A 229 5.83 -13.05 -16.91
N ASP A 230 5.74 -13.40 -18.19
CA ASP A 230 6.62 -14.40 -18.80
C ASP A 230 8.07 -13.90 -18.85
N GLU A 231 8.27 -12.61 -19.11
CA GLU A 231 9.59 -12.00 -19.08
C GLU A 231 10.16 -11.95 -17.66
N PHE A 232 9.31 -11.62 -16.69
CA PHE A 232 9.66 -11.57 -15.27
C PHE A 232 10.09 -12.95 -14.76
N LEU A 233 9.26 -13.97 -14.98
CA LEU A 233 9.56 -15.33 -14.55
C LEU A 233 10.78 -15.90 -15.27
N ARG A 234 10.97 -15.59 -16.55
CA ARG A 234 12.20 -15.98 -17.27
C ARG A 234 13.46 -15.34 -16.68
N LYS A 235 13.38 -14.07 -16.25
CA LYS A 235 14.54 -13.34 -15.73
C LYS A 235 14.85 -13.68 -14.27
N TYR A 236 13.82 -13.84 -13.45
CA TYR A 236 13.95 -13.93 -11.99
C TYR A 236 13.48 -15.26 -11.38
N GLY A 237 12.75 -16.09 -12.13
CA GLY A 237 12.17 -17.36 -11.66
C GLY A 237 13.13 -18.55 -11.70
N ASP A 238 14.21 -18.49 -12.49
CA ASP A 238 15.23 -19.53 -12.52
C ASP A 238 16.24 -19.34 -11.39
N LYS A 239 15.98 -20.01 -10.25
CA LYS A 239 16.93 -20.61 -9.29
C LYS A 239 16.22 -21.24 -8.10
#